data_AF-A0A494RK54-F1
#
_entry.id   AF-A0A494RK54-F1
#
_cell.length_a   1.000
_cell.length_b   1.000
_cell.length_c   1.000
_cell.angle_alpha   90.00
_cell.angle_beta   90.00
_cell.angle_gamma   90.00
#
_symmetry.space_group_name_H-M   'P 1'
#
loop_
_entity.id
_entity.type
_entity.pdbx_description
1 polymer ?
#
loop_
_entity_poly.entity_id
_entity_poly.type
_entity_poly.pdbx_seq_one_letter_code
_entity_poly.pdbx_strand_id
1 'polypeptide(L)'
;MSALYKLLTRWWTAFALAASLAMLGAAHAFERFAGLAPCNLCLRQREVYWAAVAIAGAATFWAVFSRASRGTPRIASFLLAVVFLTGAVTAGYHAGGELKWWALPATCAAAPTTAIDLSLLTALAEGTGGSTGFVSCGDVPWSFAGLSMAGWNLVISLALAVFSLLAAKRPKDARAPRS
;
A
#
# COMPACT_ATOMS: atom_id res chain seq x y z
N MET A 1 0.94 -4.34 30.01
CA MET A 1 1.11 -3.76 28.66
C MET A 1 2.48 -3.10 28.57
N SER A 2 3.36 -3.56 27.67
CA SER A 2 4.73 -3.05 27.56
C SER A 2 4.78 -1.56 27.16
N ALA A 3 5.86 -0.86 27.50
CA ALA A 3 6.09 0.54 27.10
C ALA A 3 6.04 0.70 25.56
N LEU A 4 6.57 -0.28 24.84
CA LEU A 4 6.55 -0.35 23.38
C LEU A 4 5.13 -0.31 22.80
N TYR A 5 4.20 -1.10 23.35
CA TYR A 5 2.80 -1.11 22.90
C TYR A 5 2.13 0.26 23.08
N LYS A 6 2.40 0.95 24.19
CA LYS A 6 1.85 2.30 24.45
C LYS A 6 2.41 3.34 23.49
N LEU A 7 3.70 3.24 23.12
CA LEU A 7 4.36 4.12 22.16
C LEU A 7 3.81 3.89 20.74
N LEU A 8 3.82 2.63 20.28
CA LEU A 8 3.32 2.23 18.96
C LEU A 8 1.88 2.69 18.75
N THR A 9 0.99 2.40 19.70
CA THR A 9 -0.43 2.77 19.58
C THR A 9 -0.70 4.26 19.82
N ARG A 10 0.24 5.03 20.38
CA ARG A 10 0.13 6.50 20.55
C ARG A 10 0.59 7.26 19.31
N TRP A 11 1.51 6.68 18.55
CA TRP A 11 2.07 7.29 17.34
C TRP A 11 1.77 6.45 16.11
N TRP A 12 0.72 5.63 16.17
CA TRP A 12 0.44 4.65 15.13
C TRP A 12 0.26 5.28 13.76
N THR A 13 -0.44 6.41 13.65
CA THR A 13 -0.60 7.11 12.38
C THR A 13 0.73 7.57 11.79
N ALA A 14 1.72 7.92 12.61
CA ALA A 14 3.05 8.30 12.11
C ALA A 14 3.79 7.06 11.57
N PHE A 15 3.71 5.93 12.27
CA PHE A 15 4.27 4.66 11.78
C PHE A 15 3.58 4.18 10.50
N ALA A 16 2.25 4.26 10.43
CA ALA A 16 1.48 3.91 9.25
C ALA A 16 1.81 4.82 8.06
N LEU A 17 2.00 6.13 8.30
CA LEU A 17 2.45 7.07 7.28
C LEU A 17 3.84 6.70 6.76
N ALA A 18 4.80 6.49 7.65
CA ALA A 18 6.17 6.11 7.27
C ALA A 18 6.20 4.78 6.50
N ALA A 19 5.46 3.77 6.94
CA ALA A 19 5.35 2.49 6.25
C ALA A 19 4.71 2.64 4.86
N SER A 20 3.65 3.45 4.73
CA SER A 20 2.99 3.67 3.44
C SER A 20 3.88 4.39 2.45
N LEU A 21 4.62 5.41 2.91
CA LEU A 21 5.63 6.11 2.11
C LEU A 21 6.78 5.18 1.72
N ALA A 22 7.23 4.30 2.62
CA ALA A 22 8.26 3.32 2.32
C ALA A 22 7.79 2.32 1.25
N MET A 23 6.54 1.84 1.33
CA MET A 23 5.97 0.94 0.32
C MET A 23 5.83 1.61 -1.04
N LEU A 24 5.34 2.85 -1.10
CA LEU A 24 5.28 3.63 -2.34
C LEU A 24 6.68 3.91 -2.89
N GLY A 25 7.62 4.31 -2.03
CA GLY A 25 9.01 4.55 -2.39
C GLY A 25 9.67 3.29 -2.96
N ALA A 26 9.47 2.13 -2.34
CA ALA A 26 9.95 0.86 -2.86
C ALA A 26 9.33 0.52 -4.23
N ALA A 27 8.02 0.72 -4.39
CA ALA A 27 7.35 0.46 -5.66
C ALA A 27 7.85 1.36 -6.80
N HIS A 28 8.04 2.65 -6.54
CA HIS A 28 8.62 3.58 -7.51
C HIS A 28 10.11 3.33 -7.75
N ALA A 29 10.85 2.86 -6.75
CA ALA A 29 12.25 2.47 -6.91
C ALA A 29 12.38 1.23 -7.81
N PHE A 30 11.55 0.21 -7.62
CA PHE A 30 11.54 -0.96 -8.51
C PHE A 30 11.16 -0.59 -9.95
N GLU A 31 10.21 0.32 -10.13
CA GLU A 31 9.84 0.82 -11.45
C GLU A 31 10.98 1.60 -12.11
N ARG A 32 11.60 2.56 -11.40
CA ARG A 32 12.58 3.47 -12.00
C ARG A 32 13.99 2.89 -12.10
N PHE A 33 14.42 2.13 -11.08
CA PHE A 33 15.79 1.62 -10.98
C PHE A 33 15.92 0.16 -11.38
N ALA A 34 14.90 -0.67 -11.15
CA ALA A 34 14.92 -2.08 -11.58
C ALA A 34 14.21 -2.31 -12.92
N GLY A 35 13.61 -1.28 -13.52
CA GLY A 35 12.93 -1.36 -14.83
C GLY A 35 11.69 -2.24 -14.82
N LEU A 36 11.11 -2.50 -13.63
CA LEU A 36 9.96 -3.37 -13.46
C LEU A 36 8.68 -2.57 -13.67
N ALA A 37 8.14 -2.61 -14.90
CA ALA A 37 6.90 -1.94 -15.23
C ALA A 37 5.75 -2.43 -14.35
N PRO A 38 4.91 -1.54 -13.79
CA PRO A 38 3.81 -1.94 -12.93
C PRO A 38 2.67 -2.54 -13.74
N CYS A 39 2.14 -3.67 -13.28
CA CYS A 39 0.89 -4.22 -13.81
C CYS A 39 -0.34 -3.47 -13.25
N ASN A 40 -1.51 -3.73 -13.83
CA ASN A 40 -2.76 -3.10 -13.40
C ASN A 40 -3.06 -3.35 -11.91
N LEU A 41 -2.87 -4.58 -11.40
CA LEU A 41 -3.06 -4.88 -9.98
C LEU A 41 -2.01 -4.23 -9.08
N CYS A 42 -0.76 -4.09 -9.52
CA CYS A 42 0.27 -3.32 -8.80
C CYS A 42 -0.15 -1.85 -8.63
N LEU A 43 -0.71 -1.23 -9.67
CA LEU A 43 -1.21 0.15 -9.59
C LEU A 43 -2.36 0.28 -8.59
N ARG A 44 -3.32 -0.65 -8.60
CA ARG A 44 -4.41 -0.68 -7.60
C ARG A 44 -3.90 -0.85 -6.17
N GLN A 45 -2.85 -1.64 -5.97
CA GLN A 45 -2.23 -1.78 -4.66
C GLN A 45 -1.54 -0.48 -4.19
N ARG A 46 -0.99 0.33 -5.11
CA ARG A 46 -0.42 1.65 -4.77
C ARG A 46 -1.50 2.64 -4.33
N GLU A 47 -2.70 2.60 -4.92
CA GLU A 47 -3.83 3.47 -4.53
C GLU A 47 -4.18 3.30 -3.03
N VAL A 48 -4.09 2.08 -2.51
CA VAL A 48 -4.31 1.80 -1.08
C VAL A 48 -3.31 2.56 -0.21
N TYR A 49 -2.03 2.57 -0.59
CA TYR A 49 -1.01 3.29 0.16
C TYR A 49 -1.14 4.81 0.01
N TRP A 50 -1.57 5.32 -1.14
CA TRP A 50 -1.89 6.75 -1.29
C TRP A 50 -3.06 7.17 -0.39
N ALA A 51 -4.12 6.36 -0.31
CA ALA A 51 -5.22 6.59 0.63
C ALA A 51 -4.73 6.54 2.08
N ALA A 52 -3.87 5.58 2.43
CA ALA A 52 -3.28 5.49 3.75
C ALA A 52 -2.39 6.72 4.06
N VAL A 53 -1.59 7.20 3.11
CA VAL A 53 -0.80 8.44 3.26
C VAL A 53 -1.69 9.64 3.54
N ALA A 54 -2.80 9.80 2.83
CA ALA A 54 -3.74 10.90 3.07
C ALA A 54 -4.32 10.87 4.49
N ILE A 55 -4.83 9.71 4.92
CA ILE A 55 -5.45 9.53 6.25
C ILE A 55 -4.39 9.68 7.36
N ALA A 56 -3.29 8.96 7.24
CA ALA A 56 -2.21 8.93 8.22
C ALA A 56 -1.49 10.28 8.30
N GLY A 57 -1.29 10.95 7.17
CA GLY A 57 -0.71 12.28 7.06
C GLY A 57 -1.56 13.33 7.78
N ALA A 58 -2.85 13.41 7.45
CA ALA A 58 -3.78 14.33 8.11
C ALA A 58 -3.86 14.08 9.62
N ALA A 59 -3.99 12.80 10.03
CA ALA A 59 -4.07 12.44 11.44
C ALA A 59 -2.77 12.71 12.21
N THR A 60 -1.61 12.50 11.59
CA THR A 60 -0.30 12.77 12.19
C THR A 60 -0.05 14.26 12.29
N PHE A 61 -0.35 15.03 11.24
CA PHE A 61 -0.27 16.50 11.27
C PHE A 61 -1.13 17.09 12.39
N TRP A 62 -2.38 16.63 12.50
CA TRP A 62 -3.28 17.01 13.60
C TRP A 62 -2.70 16.66 14.98
N ALA A 63 -2.12 15.47 15.14
CA ALA A 63 -1.52 15.04 16.41
C ALA A 63 -0.32 15.91 16.80
N VAL A 64 0.51 16.31 15.84
CA VAL A 64 1.66 17.22 16.08
C VAL A 64 1.16 18.61 16.47
N PHE A 65 0.22 19.18 15.71
CA PHE A 65 -0.31 20.53 15.98
C PHE A 65 -1.02 20.62 17.34
N SER A 66 -1.78 19.60 17.72
CA SER A 66 -2.48 19.53 19.01
C SER A 66 -1.60 19.11 20.20
N ARG A 67 -0.26 19.08 20.02
CA ARG A 67 0.75 18.65 21.00
C ARG A 67 0.47 17.26 21.59
N ALA A 68 -0.13 16.38 20.80
CA ALA A 68 -0.58 15.05 21.20
C ALA A 68 -1.51 15.03 22.44
N SER A 69 -2.18 16.14 22.77
CA SER A 69 -3.03 16.28 23.96
C SER A 69 -4.19 15.27 24.02
N ARG A 70 -4.64 14.76 22.87
CA ARG A 70 -5.72 13.77 22.77
C ARG A 70 -5.26 12.39 22.27
N GLY A 71 -3.96 12.21 22.01
CA GLY A 71 -3.38 11.02 21.37
C GLY A 71 -3.82 10.83 19.91
N THR A 72 -3.47 9.69 19.30
CA THR A 72 -3.89 9.34 17.93
C THR A 72 -5.42 9.34 17.80
N PRO A 73 -5.99 9.90 16.72
CA PRO A 73 -7.42 9.78 16.47
C PRO A 73 -7.77 8.30 16.24
N ARG A 74 -8.57 7.71 17.13
CA ARG A 74 -9.02 6.30 16.99
C ARG A 74 -9.73 6.06 15.68
N ILE A 75 -10.52 7.03 15.23
CA ILE A 75 -11.23 6.99 13.94
C ILE A 75 -10.22 6.84 12.80
N ALA A 76 -9.14 7.63 12.80
CA ALA A 76 -8.09 7.50 11.78
C ALA A 76 -7.41 6.12 11.82
N SER A 77 -7.14 5.59 13.01
CA SER A 77 -6.57 4.23 13.15
C SER A 77 -7.54 3.15 12.65
N PHE A 78 -8.84 3.31 12.87
CA PHE A 78 -9.85 2.40 12.35
C PHE A 78 -9.97 2.48 10.82
N LEU A 79 -9.99 3.69 10.26
CA LEU A 79 -9.99 3.90 8.81
C LEU A 79 -8.75 3.29 8.15
N LEU A 80 -7.57 3.45 8.75
CA LEU A 80 -6.34 2.80 8.31
C LEU A 80 -6.46 1.27 8.35
N ALA A 81 -7.09 0.71 9.38
CA ALA A 81 -7.32 -0.74 9.46
C ALA A 81 -8.16 -1.24 8.28
N VAL A 82 -9.23 -0.53 7.92
CA VAL A 82 -10.08 -0.85 6.76
C VAL A 82 -9.28 -0.73 5.45
N VAL A 83 -8.55 0.38 5.27
CA VAL A 83 -7.75 0.63 4.05
C VAL A 83 -6.69 -0.45 3.85
N PHE A 84 -5.90 -0.76 4.87
CA PHE A 84 -4.88 -1.80 4.77
C PHE A 84 -5.47 -3.20 4.63
N LEU A 85 -6.65 -3.47 5.21
CA LEU A 85 -7.36 -4.73 4.98
C LEU A 85 -7.79 -4.85 3.51
N THR A 86 -8.30 -3.78 2.89
CA THR A 86 -8.57 -3.75 1.44
C THR A 86 -7.30 -4.00 0.62
N GLY A 87 -6.16 -3.43 1.05
CA GLY A 87 -4.84 -3.73 0.49
C GLY A 87 -4.45 -5.19 0.59
N ALA A 88 -4.63 -5.81 1.76
CA ALA A 88 -4.34 -7.22 1.98
C ALA A 88 -5.23 -8.11 1.10
N VAL A 89 -6.53 -7.83 1.00
CA VAL A 89 -7.43 -8.59 0.13
C VAL A 89 -7.02 -8.46 -1.34
N THR A 90 -6.72 -7.25 -1.81
CA THR A 90 -6.28 -7.00 -3.19
C THR A 90 -4.94 -7.68 -3.49
N ALA A 91 -4.00 -7.63 -2.55
CA ALA A 91 -2.70 -8.28 -2.68
C ALA A 91 -2.80 -9.80 -2.63
N GLY A 92 -3.69 -10.34 -1.79
CA GLY A 92 -4.01 -11.76 -1.76
C GLY A 92 -4.62 -12.24 -3.06
N TYR A 93 -5.55 -11.45 -3.64
CA TYR A 93 -6.11 -11.72 -4.96
C TYR A 93 -5.04 -11.75 -6.06
N HIS A 94 -4.09 -10.82 -6.02
CA HIS A 94 -2.99 -10.77 -6.97
C HIS A 94 -2.04 -11.97 -6.81
N ALA A 95 -1.57 -12.23 -5.59
CA ALA A 95 -0.64 -13.33 -5.29
C ALA A 95 -1.25 -14.70 -5.61
N GLY A 96 -2.53 -14.93 -5.30
CA GLY A 96 -3.16 -16.20 -5.68
C GLY A 96 -3.37 -16.34 -7.19
N GLY A 97 -3.50 -15.23 -7.93
CA GLY A 97 -3.48 -15.25 -9.40
C GLY A 97 -2.10 -15.61 -9.98
N GLU A 98 -1.02 -15.12 -9.35
CA GLU A 98 0.36 -15.52 -9.67
C GLU A 98 0.57 -17.03 -9.38
N LEU A 99 0.05 -17.52 -8.25
CA LEU A 99 0.08 -18.93 -7.85
C LEU A 99 -0.92 -19.83 -8.61
N LYS A 100 -1.66 -19.27 -9.57
CA LYS A 100 -2.66 -19.97 -10.39
C LYS A 100 -3.78 -20.64 -9.57
N TRP A 101 -4.08 -20.12 -8.38
CA TRP A 101 -5.24 -20.55 -7.60
C TRP A 101 -6.57 -20.16 -8.28
N TRP A 102 -6.55 -19.09 -9.07
CA TRP A 102 -7.67 -18.64 -9.90
C TRP A 102 -7.18 -17.96 -11.16
N ALA A 103 -8.06 -17.90 -12.16
CA ALA A 103 -7.83 -17.08 -13.35
C ALA A 103 -7.96 -15.60 -12.98
N LEU A 104 -7.01 -14.79 -13.45
CA LEU A 104 -7.11 -13.34 -13.38
C LEU A 104 -8.04 -12.82 -14.48
N PRO A 105 -8.66 -11.63 -14.30
CA PRO A 105 -9.59 -11.07 -15.27
C PRO A 105 -8.86 -10.76 -16.58
N ALA A 106 -9.59 -10.67 -17.70
CA ALA A 106 -9.01 -10.32 -18.99
C ALA A 106 -8.25 -8.98 -18.98
N THR A 107 -8.64 -8.04 -18.12
CA THR A 107 -7.93 -6.76 -17.90
C THR A 107 -6.53 -6.92 -17.32
N CYS A 108 -6.19 -8.09 -16.81
CA CYS A 108 -4.89 -8.44 -16.26
C CYS A 108 -4.06 -9.32 -17.21
N ALA A 109 -4.62 -9.71 -18.37
CA ALA A 109 -3.88 -10.39 -19.42
C ALA A 109 -3.06 -9.37 -20.21
N ALA A 110 -1.84 -9.75 -20.62
CA ALA A 110 -1.12 -8.99 -21.63
C ALA A 110 -1.95 -9.04 -22.94
N ALA A 111 -2.40 -7.88 -23.43
CA ALA A 111 -3.21 -7.83 -24.65
C ALA A 111 -2.43 -8.44 -25.83
N PRO A 112 -3.04 -9.31 -26.65
CA PRO A 112 -2.46 -9.67 -27.93
C PRO A 112 -2.43 -8.39 -28.77
N THR A 113 -1.23 -7.98 -29.16
CA THR A 113 -0.97 -6.85 -30.05
C THR A 113 -1.70 -7.04 -31.39
N THR A 114 -2.89 -6.46 -31.57
CA THR A 114 -3.55 -6.44 -32.89
C THR A 114 -4.05 -5.07 -33.36
N ALA A 115 -3.76 -3.99 -32.63
CA ALA A 115 -3.92 -2.64 -33.16
C ALA A 115 -2.79 -1.75 -32.65
N ILE A 116 -1.85 -1.42 -33.53
CA ILE A 116 -0.82 -0.43 -33.25
C ILE A 116 -1.48 0.95 -33.40
N ASP A 117 -1.68 1.63 -32.28
CA ASP A 117 -2.07 3.04 -32.28
C ASP A 117 -0.83 3.90 -32.56
N LEU A 118 -0.78 4.46 -33.77
CA LEU A 118 0.33 5.28 -34.22
C LEU A 118 0.47 6.58 -33.41
N SER A 119 -0.57 7.03 -32.70
CA SER A 119 -0.51 8.22 -31.84
C SER A 119 0.21 7.96 -30.51
N LEU A 120 0.16 6.73 -29.98
CA LEU A 120 0.98 6.30 -28.84
C LEU A 120 2.47 6.22 -29.21
N LEU A 121 2.79 5.86 -30.46
CA LEU A 121 4.14 5.89 -31.00
C LEU A 121 4.68 7.33 -31.10
N THR A 122 3.84 8.29 -31.47
CA THR A 122 4.22 9.71 -31.55
C THR A 122 4.40 10.33 -30.16
N ALA A 123 3.52 10.02 -29.20
CA ALA A 123 3.68 10.47 -27.82
C ALA A 123 4.93 9.88 -27.15
N LEU A 124 5.29 8.63 -27.46
CA LEU A 124 6.58 8.05 -27.07
C LEU A 124 7.77 8.78 -27.71
N ALA A 125 7.65 9.16 -28.99
CA ALA A 125 8.70 9.87 -29.74
C ALA A 125 8.94 11.31 -29.24
N GLU A 126 7.90 11.96 -28.72
CA GLU A 126 7.96 13.31 -28.14
C GLU A 126 8.38 13.33 -26.64
N GLY A 127 8.63 12.16 -26.05
CA GLY A 127 8.98 12.04 -24.62
C GLY A 127 7.84 12.35 -23.66
N THR A 128 6.60 12.40 -24.16
CA THR A 128 5.37 12.70 -23.42
C THR A 128 4.56 11.44 -23.09
N GLY A 129 4.92 10.29 -23.68
CA GLY A 129 4.24 9.01 -23.52
C GLY A 129 4.78 8.18 -22.35
N GLY A 130 3.98 8.05 -21.29
CA GLY A 130 4.19 7.07 -20.22
C GLY A 130 3.17 5.95 -20.28
N SER A 131 3.34 4.97 -21.17
CA SER A 131 2.68 3.66 -21.04
C SER A 131 3.44 2.60 -21.83
N THR A 132 4.51 2.09 -21.21
CA THR A 132 5.10 0.81 -21.56
C THR A 132 4.03 -0.28 -21.52
N GLY A 133 4.03 -1.17 -22.52
CA GLY A 133 2.96 -2.13 -22.82
C GLY A 133 2.36 -2.87 -21.63
N PHE A 134 1.10 -3.28 -21.78
CA PHE A 134 0.33 -4.01 -20.78
C PHE A 134 1.07 -5.25 -20.29
N VAL A 135 1.71 -5.15 -19.13
CA VAL A 135 2.32 -6.30 -18.45
C VAL A 135 1.25 -7.11 -17.75
N SER A 136 1.32 -8.43 -17.92
CA SER A 136 0.42 -9.38 -17.27
C SER A 136 0.53 -9.28 -15.76
N CYS A 137 -0.61 -9.31 -15.06
CA CYS A 137 -0.60 -9.39 -13.58
C CYS A 137 -0.36 -10.83 -13.09
N GLY A 138 -0.38 -11.82 -13.98
CA GLY A 138 -0.18 -13.22 -13.61
C GLY A 138 1.29 -13.65 -13.60
N ASP A 139 2.19 -12.77 -14.01
CA ASP A 139 3.62 -13.02 -14.10
C ASP A 139 4.31 -12.45 -12.87
N VAL A 140 5.31 -13.17 -12.35
CA VAL A 140 6.07 -12.74 -11.17
C VAL A 140 7.37 -12.09 -11.64
N PRO A 141 7.44 -10.74 -11.73
CA PRO A 141 8.64 -10.06 -12.23
C PRO A 141 9.79 -10.12 -11.22
N TRP A 142 9.47 -10.33 -9.95
CA TRP A 142 10.44 -10.39 -8.86
C TRP A 142 9.87 -11.19 -7.70
N SER A 143 10.76 -11.92 -7.04
CA SER A 143 10.47 -12.62 -5.80
C SER A 143 11.64 -12.54 -4.84
N PHE A 144 11.35 -12.64 -3.54
CA PHE A 144 12.33 -12.69 -2.47
C PHE A 144 11.82 -13.58 -1.34
N ALA A 145 12.70 -14.44 -0.81
CA ALA A 145 12.36 -15.43 0.22
C ALA A 145 11.12 -16.30 -0.11
N GLY A 146 10.93 -16.62 -1.39
CA GLY A 146 9.80 -17.43 -1.87
C GLY A 146 8.48 -16.69 -2.04
N LEU A 147 8.44 -15.37 -1.79
CA LEU A 147 7.26 -14.54 -2.01
C LEU A 147 7.49 -13.57 -3.17
N SER A 148 6.48 -13.41 -4.02
CA SER A 148 6.44 -12.36 -5.03
C SER A 148 6.29 -10.97 -4.40
N MET A 149 6.40 -9.91 -5.21
CA MET A 149 6.04 -8.56 -4.76
C MET A 149 4.61 -8.49 -4.21
N ALA A 150 3.65 -9.16 -4.87
CA ALA A 150 2.27 -9.23 -4.41
C ALA A 150 2.15 -9.96 -3.07
N GLY A 151 2.90 -11.07 -2.90
CA GLY A 151 2.96 -11.84 -1.66
C GLY A 151 3.52 -11.02 -0.50
N TRP A 152 4.63 -10.30 -0.69
CA TRP A 152 5.16 -9.38 0.30
C TRP A 152 4.18 -8.26 0.64
N ASN A 153 3.50 -7.72 -0.37
CA ASN A 153 2.50 -6.68 -0.14
C ASN A 153 1.30 -7.19 0.68
N LEU A 154 0.87 -8.43 0.47
CA LEU A 154 -0.16 -9.08 1.29
C LEU A 154 0.27 -9.14 2.76
N VAL A 155 1.47 -9.65 3.04
CA VAL A 155 1.99 -9.80 4.40
C VAL A 155 2.08 -8.44 5.11
N ILE A 156 2.66 -7.45 4.43
CA ILE A 156 2.83 -6.10 5.00
C ILE A 156 1.47 -5.43 5.22
N SER A 157 0.57 -5.46 4.24
CA SER A 157 -0.76 -4.85 4.36
C SER A 157 -1.56 -5.49 5.49
N LEU A 158 -1.50 -6.81 5.64
CA LEU A 158 -2.18 -7.52 6.73
C LEU A 158 -1.63 -7.13 8.10
N ALA A 159 -0.30 -7.07 8.23
CA ALA A 159 0.34 -6.61 9.47
C ALA A 159 -0.10 -5.19 9.83
N LEU A 160 -0.06 -4.26 8.86
CA LEU A 160 -0.51 -2.88 9.04
C LEU A 160 -1.99 -2.78 9.41
N ALA A 161 -2.85 -3.63 8.84
CA ALA A 161 -4.26 -3.70 9.19
C ALA A 161 -4.47 -4.14 10.65
N VAL A 162 -3.77 -5.18 11.09
CA VAL A 162 -3.83 -5.69 12.47
C VAL A 162 -3.37 -4.62 13.46
N PHE A 163 -2.21 -4.01 13.25
CA PHE A 163 -1.70 -2.97 14.15
C PHE A 163 -2.59 -1.73 14.17
N SER A 164 -3.20 -1.37 13.04
CA SER A 164 -4.19 -0.29 12.96
C SER A 164 -5.43 -0.59 13.79
N LEU A 165 -5.92 -1.83 13.75
CA LEU A 165 -7.06 -2.26 14.56
C LEU A 165 -6.72 -2.28 16.06
N LEU A 166 -5.52 -2.73 16.43
CA LEU A 166 -5.04 -2.70 17.82
C LEU A 166 -4.93 -1.26 18.34
N ALA A 167 -4.41 -0.34 17.52
CA ALA A 167 -4.36 1.09 17.86
C ALA A 167 -5.76 1.71 18.01
N ALA A 168 -6.71 1.34 17.14
CA ALA A 168 -8.09 1.80 17.22
C ALA A 168 -8.81 1.31 18.49
N LYS A 169 -8.55 0.07 18.92
CA LYS A 169 -9.17 -0.57 20.10
C LYS A 169 -8.52 -0.22 21.44
N ARG A 170 -7.47 0.62 21.46
CA ARG A 170 -6.77 0.98 22.71
C ARG A 170 -7.73 1.60 23.75
N PRO A 171 -7.75 1.15 25.03
CA PRO A 171 -8.59 1.69 26.10
C PRO A 171 -8.43 3.21 26.32
N LYS A 172 -9.48 3.89 26.83
CA LYS A 172 -9.48 5.37 27.02
C LYS A 172 -8.49 5.83 28.12
N ASP A 173 -8.10 4.93 29.01
CA ASP A 173 -7.39 5.28 30.26
C ASP A 173 -5.88 5.46 30.10
N ALA A 174 -5.35 5.35 28.89
CA ALA A 174 -3.93 5.61 28.61
C ALA A 174 -3.62 7.09 28.29
N ARG A 175 -4.51 8.01 28.67
CA ARG A 175 -4.56 9.38 28.12
C ARG A 175 -4.08 10.51 29.04
N ALA A 176 -3.59 10.23 30.25
CA ALA A 176 -2.97 11.26 31.09
C ALA A 176 -1.58 10.80 31.55
N PRO A 177 -0.50 11.61 31.39
CA PRO A 177 0.60 11.51 32.34
C PRO A 177 0.01 11.74 33.73
N ARG A 178 0.26 10.82 34.66
CA ARG A 178 0.15 11.18 36.08
C ARG A 178 1.23 12.25 36.29
N SER A 179 0.79 13.45 36.67
CA SER A 179 1.63 14.52 37.20
C SER A 179 2.55 13.98 38.29
#